data_AF-A0A2G9NCK9-F1
#
_entry.id   AF-A0A2G9NCK9-F1
#
_cell.length_a   1.000
_cell.length_b   1.000
_cell.length_c   1.000
_cell.angle_alpha   90.00
_cell.angle_beta   90.00
_cell.angle_gamma   90.00
#
_symmetry.space_group_name_H-M   'P 1'
#
loop_
_entity.id
_entity.type
_entity.pdbx_description
1 polymer ?
#
loop_
_entity_poly.entity_id
_entity_poly.type
_entity_poly.pdbx_seq_one_letter_code
_entity_poly.pdbx_strand_id
1 'polypeptide(L)'
;MNNKGKIALITGVALVVLVIALLVSMVAAGKNSSHKGLYECNDRIDNDGDGYTDMKDAGCSGKKDKDETNCGDGTCEGGETSQTCSADCGVQDSCSDTDNGQVSNVQGTTSGFLNNNAYSNTDLCADTGNVKEYYCSGNYEQNTTVSCGTDSYGSNYCQNGNIYKDYTDKFCSTGSCGATTTAQIVENCTYGCSNGTCLTQPANSCNDSDGGTNYWNNGTVTGYYDGQSYSNTDYCVNPNNSTGMVEYSCSGTVMQQAYLDCALLNATLSCSNGACI
;
A
#
# COMPACT_ATOMS: atom_id res chain seq x y z
N MET A 1 -96.35 -0.07 46.86
CA MET A 1 -95.09 0.69 47.00
C MET A 1 -94.19 0.38 45.81
N ASN A 2 -94.00 1.41 44.98
CA ASN A 2 -93.21 1.60 43.76
C ASN A 2 -92.49 0.43 43.05
N ASN A 3 -93.01 0.13 41.85
CA ASN A 3 -92.43 -0.67 40.76
C ASN A 3 -91.11 -0.13 40.14
N LYS A 4 -90.40 0.78 40.82
CA LYS A 4 -89.16 1.37 40.31
C LYS A 4 -87.93 0.44 40.43
N GLY A 5 -88.00 -0.62 41.25
CA GLY A 5 -86.90 -1.57 41.46
C GLY A 5 -86.84 -2.76 40.49
N LYS A 6 -87.96 -3.15 39.84
CA LYS A 6 -87.98 -4.27 38.88
C LYS A 6 -87.53 -3.87 37.48
N ILE A 7 -87.69 -2.60 37.11
CA ILE A 7 -87.33 -2.08 35.78
C ILE A 7 -85.80 -1.96 35.63
N ALA A 8 -85.07 -1.60 36.70
CA ALA A 8 -83.61 -1.51 36.68
C ALA A 8 -82.90 -2.88 36.61
N LEU A 9 -83.54 -3.94 37.11
CA LEU A 9 -82.97 -5.30 37.08
C LEU A 9 -83.10 -5.94 35.69
N ILE A 10 -84.22 -5.70 35.00
CA ILE A 10 -84.49 -6.28 33.67
C ILE A 10 -83.65 -5.61 32.57
N THR A 11 -83.44 -4.29 32.65
CA THR A 11 -82.59 -3.57 31.69
C THR A 11 -81.09 -3.90 31.88
N GLY A 12 -80.63 -4.10 33.11
CA GLY A 12 -79.24 -4.52 33.38
C GLY A 12 -78.93 -5.95 32.92
N VAL A 13 -79.83 -6.90 33.15
CA VAL A 13 -79.65 -8.30 32.72
C VAL A 13 -79.68 -8.42 31.20
N ALA A 14 -80.55 -7.68 30.51
CA ALA A 14 -80.61 -7.69 29.04
C ALA A 14 -79.32 -7.14 28.40
N LEU A 15 -78.73 -6.08 28.97
CA LEU A 15 -77.47 -5.49 28.50
C LEU A 15 -76.28 -6.42 28.75
N VAL A 16 -76.25 -7.10 29.90
CA VAL A 16 -75.22 -8.11 30.21
C VAL A 16 -75.33 -9.33 29.30
N VAL A 17 -76.53 -9.82 29.00
CA VAL A 17 -76.74 -10.93 28.05
C VAL A 17 -76.35 -10.54 26.62
N LEU A 18 -76.63 -9.31 26.19
CA LEU A 18 -76.25 -8.81 24.87
C LEU A 18 -74.72 -8.64 24.75
N VAL A 19 -74.06 -8.13 25.80
CA VAL A 19 -72.59 -8.00 25.86
C VAL A 19 -71.92 -9.37 25.91
N ILE A 20 -72.45 -10.32 26.69
CA ILE A 20 -71.96 -11.71 26.71
C ILE A 20 -72.17 -12.37 25.35
N ALA A 21 -73.32 -12.18 24.69
CA ALA A 21 -73.55 -12.72 23.34
C ALA A 21 -72.58 -12.14 22.31
N LEU A 22 -72.30 -10.83 22.37
CA LEU A 22 -71.31 -10.15 21.51
C LEU A 22 -69.88 -10.62 21.78
N LEU A 23 -69.50 -10.81 23.06
CA LEU A 23 -68.20 -11.35 23.44
C LEU A 23 -68.04 -12.83 23.04
N VAL A 24 -69.10 -13.64 23.17
CA VAL A 24 -69.10 -15.04 22.73
C VAL A 24 -68.99 -15.14 21.20
N SER A 25 -69.61 -14.23 20.44
CA SER A 25 -69.39 -14.17 18.98
C SER A 25 -67.95 -13.78 18.60
N MET A 26 -67.24 -13.00 19.43
CA MET A 26 -65.81 -12.73 19.21
C MET A 26 -64.92 -13.93 19.55
N VAL A 27 -65.32 -14.77 20.52
CA VAL A 27 -64.58 -16.01 20.88
C VAL A 27 -64.82 -17.12 19.86
N ALA A 28 -66.00 -17.20 19.23
CA ALA A 28 -66.30 -18.19 18.18
C ALA A 28 -65.57 -17.95 16.85
N ALA A 29 -64.96 -16.77 16.66
CA ALA A 29 -64.09 -16.47 15.52
C ALA A 29 -62.63 -16.94 15.73
N GLY A 30 -62.32 -17.55 16.88
CA GLY A 30 -61.02 -18.15 17.16
C GLY A 30 -60.90 -19.59 16.67
N LYS A 31 -61.09 -19.86 15.36
CA LYS A 31 -60.40 -21.01 14.78
C LYS A 31 -58.96 -20.59 14.54
N ASN A 32 -58.14 -20.83 15.57
CA ASN A 32 -56.70 -20.93 15.42
C ASN A 32 -56.38 -22.21 14.62
N SER A 33 -56.71 -22.20 13.34
CA SER A 33 -56.05 -23.05 12.37
C SER A 33 -54.78 -22.30 11.98
N SER A 34 -53.76 -22.42 12.81
CA SER A 34 -52.42 -22.49 12.26
C SER A 34 -52.42 -23.75 11.40
N HIS A 35 -52.87 -23.61 10.15
CA HIS A 35 -52.43 -24.50 9.08
C HIS A 35 -50.96 -24.17 8.87
N LYS A 36 -50.12 -24.54 9.84
CA LYS A 36 -48.77 -24.94 9.48
C LYS A 36 -48.98 -26.29 8.82
N GLY A 37 -49.38 -26.26 7.55
CA GLY A 37 -49.29 -27.42 6.68
C GLY A 37 -47.86 -27.91 6.87
N LEU A 38 -47.72 -29.09 7.45
CA LEU A 38 -46.39 -29.72 7.52
C LEU A 38 -45.90 -30.06 6.11
N TYR A 39 -46.83 -30.06 5.14
CA TYR A 39 -46.77 -30.47 3.75
C TYR A 39 -47.73 -29.56 3.00
N GLU A 40 -47.21 -28.73 2.10
CA GLU A 40 -48.00 -27.80 1.27
C GLU A 40 -48.93 -28.62 0.35
N CYS A 41 -48.38 -29.68 -0.24
CA CYS A 41 -49.06 -30.64 -1.12
C CYS A 41 -50.22 -31.49 -0.54
N ASN A 42 -50.73 -31.18 0.65
CA ASN A 42 -51.91 -31.85 1.21
C ASN A 42 -52.81 -30.98 2.11
N ASP A 43 -52.62 -29.66 2.13
CA ASP A 43 -53.35 -28.74 2.99
C ASP A 43 -54.53 -28.01 2.33
N ARG A 44 -54.75 -28.22 1.03
CA ARG A 44 -55.82 -27.61 0.21
C ARG A 44 -55.69 -26.10 0.08
N ILE A 45 -54.53 -25.55 0.39
CA ILE A 45 -54.16 -24.18 0.10
C ILE A 45 -53.32 -24.23 -1.17
N ASP A 46 -53.43 -23.19 -1.98
CA ASP A 46 -52.54 -22.95 -3.12
C ASP A 46 -51.35 -22.16 -2.56
N ASN A 47 -50.32 -22.87 -2.07
CA ASN A 47 -49.23 -22.24 -1.30
C ASN A 47 -48.25 -21.48 -2.20
N ASP A 48 -48.26 -21.79 -3.49
CA ASP A 48 -47.39 -21.22 -4.51
C ASP A 48 -48.15 -20.16 -5.35
N GLY A 49 -49.48 -20.28 -5.49
CA GLY A 49 -50.35 -19.29 -6.12
C GLY A 49 -50.57 -19.49 -7.62
N ASP A 50 -50.25 -20.67 -8.17
CA ASP A 50 -50.39 -21.00 -9.59
C ASP A 50 -51.83 -21.41 -10.00
N GLY A 51 -52.73 -21.54 -9.00
CA GLY A 51 -54.13 -21.91 -9.18
C GLY A 51 -54.42 -23.41 -9.07
N TYR A 52 -53.39 -24.24 -8.85
CA TYR A 52 -53.50 -25.64 -8.49
C TYR A 52 -53.30 -25.82 -6.97
N THR A 53 -53.57 -27.04 -6.48
CA THR A 53 -53.56 -27.34 -5.03
C THR A 53 -53.26 -28.81 -4.81
N ASP A 54 -52.48 -29.13 -3.78
CA ASP A 54 -52.15 -30.49 -3.37
C ASP A 54 -51.63 -31.36 -4.53
N MET A 55 -51.94 -32.65 -4.54
CA MET A 55 -51.61 -33.59 -5.63
C MET A 55 -52.20 -33.27 -7.02
N LYS A 56 -52.94 -32.17 -7.18
CA LYS A 56 -53.34 -31.67 -8.50
C LYS A 56 -52.35 -30.66 -9.07
N ASP A 57 -51.53 -30.12 -8.18
CA ASP A 57 -50.39 -29.29 -8.49
C ASP A 57 -49.26 -30.14 -9.10
N ALA A 58 -48.59 -29.58 -10.11
CA ALA A 58 -47.47 -30.24 -10.78
C ALA A 58 -46.20 -30.24 -9.90
N GLY A 59 -46.08 -29.29 -8.97
CA GLY A 59 -44.96 -29.15 -8.05
C GLY A 59 -44.97 -30.22 -6.96
N CYS A 60 -46.12 -30.87 -6.76
CA CYS A 60 -46.29 -31.93 -5.78
C CYS A 60 -45.79 -33.30 -6.23
N SER A 61 -44.62 -33.72 -5.72
CA SER A 61 -44.12 -35.09 -5.89
C SER A 61 -44.85 -36.12 -5.01
N GLY A 62 -45.59 -35.66 -3.99
CA GLY A 62 -46.39 -36.51 -3.12
C GLY A 62 -47.12 -35.77 -1.99
N LYS A 63 -48.06 -36.44 -1.32
CA LYS A 63 -48.85 -35.84 -0.21
C LYS A 63 -48.04 -35.45 1.03
N LYS A 64 -46.75 -35.78 1.08
CA LYS A 64 -45.83 -35.37 2.16
C LYS A 64 -44.72 -34.49 1.61
N ASP A 65 -44.89 -34.00 0.41
CA ASP A 65 -44.05 -32.96 -0.15
C ASP A 65 -44.41 -31.64 0.52
N LYS A 66 -43.41 -30.79 0.68
CA LYS A 66 -43.51 -29.52 1.42
C LYS A 66 -43.34 -28.33 0.51
N ASP A 67 -43.29 -28.56 -0.79
CA ASP A 67 -43.00 -27.59 -1.80
C ASP A 67 -44.01 -27.82 -2.92
N GLU A 68 -44.94 -26.89 -3.07
CA GLU A 68 -45.92 -26.88 -4.18
C GLU A 68 -45.33 -26.22 -5.45
N THR A 69 -44.09 -25.72 -5.39
CA THR A 69 -43.51 -24.92 -6.47
C THR A 69 -43.04 -25.75 -7.69
N ASN A 70 -43.37 -25.29 -8.90
CA ASN A 70 -43.11 -25.94 -10.20
C ASN A 70 -41.68 -25.81 -10.76
N CYS A 71 -40.65 -25.83 -9.91
CA CYS A 71 -39.30 -25.47 -10.34
C CYS A 71 -38.68 -26.44 -11.38
N GLY A 72 -38.14 -25.87 -12.46
CA GLY A 72 -37.50 -26.52 -13.61
C GLY A 72 -38.40 -26.71 -14.83
N ASP A 73 -39.59 -26.10 -14.88
CA ASP A 73 -40.53 -26.23 -16.00
C ASP A 73 -40.36 -25.14 -17.09
N GLY A 74 -39.52 -24.14 -16.81
CA GLY A 74 -39.21 -23.02 -17.69
C GLY A 74 -40.09 -21.78 -17.52
N THR A 75 -40.99 -21.75 -16.53
CA THR A 75 -41.90 -20.62 -16.24
C THR A 75 -41.71 -20.13 -14.81
N CYS A 76 -41.34 -18.85 -14.63
CA CYS A 76 -41.25 -18.23 -13.30
C CYS A 76 -42.64 -17.81 -12.80
N GLU A 77 -43.30 -18.69 -12.05
CA GLU A 77 -44.65 -18.49 -11.49
C GLU A 77 -44.73 -18.97 -10.03
N GLY A 78 -45.92 -19.13 -9.45
CA GLY A 78 -46.07 -19.91 -8.21
C GLY A 78 -45.20 -19.49 -7.01
N GLY A 79 -44.99 -18.18 -6.75
CA GLY A 79 -44.17 -17.75 -5.59
C GLY A 79 -42.67 -18.09 -5.71
N GLU A 80 -42.24 -18.55 -6.88
CA GLU A 80 -40.84 -18.77 -7.20
C GLU A 80 -40.04 -17.47 -7.10
N THR A 81 -38.81 -17.62 -6.62
CA THR A 81 -37.84 -16.53 -6.57
C THR A 81 -36.53 -17.01 -7.16
N SER A 82 -35.66 -16.09 -7.57
CA SER A 82 -34.29 -16.42 -7.97
C SER A 82 -33.45 -17.13 -6.88
N GLN A 83 -33.97 -17.24 -5.65
CA GLN A 83 -33.34 -17.92 -4.52
C GLN A 83 -33.91 -19.32 -4.28
N THR A 84 -35.22 -19.52 -4.52
CA THR A 84 -35.93 -20.79 -4.32
C THR A 84 -36.03 -21.60 -5.61
N CYS A 85 -36.10 -20.93 -6.76
CA CYS A 85 -36.09 -21.54 -8.09
C CYS A 85 -35.29 -20.70 -9.11
N SER A 86 -33.96 -20.75 -9.04
CA SER A 86 -33.10 -20.08 -10.02
C SER A 86 -33.14 -20.70 -11.42
N ALA A 87 -33.70 -21.91 -11.55
CA ALA A 87 -33.85 -22.60 -12.83
C ALA A 87 -34.83 -21.86 -13.76
N ASP A 88 -35.94 -21.38 -13.20
CA ASP A 88 -37.01 -20.73 -13.96
C ASP A 88 -37.02 -19.21 -13.78
N CYS A 89 -36.77 -18.71 -12.57
CA CYS A 89 -36.71 -17.27 -12.27
C CYS A 89 -35.32 -16.65 -12.49
N GLY A 90 -34.36 -17.44 -12.97
CA GLY A 90 -32.97 -17.02 -13.17
C GLY A 90 -32.21 -16.77 -11.86
N VAL A 91 -30.91 -16.55 -11.97
CA VAL A 91 -30.03 -16.23 -10.84
C VAL A 91 -30.09 -14.74 -10.52
N GLN A 92 -30.17 -14.42 -9.22
CA GLN A 92 -30.20 -13.05 -8.74
C GLN A 92 -28.90 -12.31 -9.09
N ASP A 93 -29.02 -11.04 -9.46
CA ASP A 93 -27.89 -10.15 -9.63
C ASP A 93 -27.00 -10.17 -8.37
N SER A 94 -25.71 -10.37 -8.59
CA SER A 94 -24.72 -10.52 -7.53
C SER A 94 -23.38 -10.01 -7.99
N CYS A 95 -22.58 -9.58 -7.02
CA CYS A 95 -21.21 -9.13 -7.24
C CYS A 95 -20.38 -9.54 -6.02
N SER A 96 -19.26 -10.19 -6.28
CA SER A 96 -18.22 -10.52 -5.32
C SER A 96 -16.92 -9.93 -5.83
N ASP A 97 -16.15 -9.33 -4.93
CA ASP A 97 -14.92 -8.60 -5.20
C ASP A 97 -13.80 -9.18 -4.32
N THR A 98 -12.67 -9.52 -4.92
CA THR A 98 -11.56 -10.16 -4.19
C THR A 98 -10.70 -9.21 -3.36
N ASP A 99 -10.68 -7.92 -3.66
CA ASP A 99 -9.92 -6.90 -2.90
C ASP A 99 -10.80 -5.85 -2.21
N ASN A 100 -12.12 -5.96 -2.40
CA ASN A 100 -13.17 -5.27 -1.66
C ASN A 100 -13.14 -3.74 -1.84
N GLY A 101 -13.31 -3.28 -3.08
CA GLY A 101 -13.53 -1.88 -3.38
C GLY A 101 -12.55 -1.37 -4.43
N GLN A 102 -12.14 -0.11 -4.30
CA GLN A 102 -11.21 0.52 -5.24
C GLN A 102 -9.79 0.45 -4.66
N VAL A 103 -9.10 -0.67 -4.84
CA VAL A 103 -7.78 -1.00 -4.28
C VAL A 103 -6.75 -1.19 -5.40
N SER A 104 -6.30 -0.08 -5.99
CA SER A 104 -5.43 -0.12 -7.16
C SER A 104 -4.04 -0.75 -6.97
N ASN A 105 -3.61 -1.07 -5.74
CA ASN A 105 -2.32 -1.69 -5.43
C ASN A 105 -2.40 -3.21 -5.18
N VAL A 106 -3.56 -3.81 -5.41
CA VAL A 106 -3.78 -5.25 -5.49
C VAL A 106 -4.35 -5.54 -6.89
N GLN A 107 -4.18 -6.75 -7.41
CA GLN A 107 -4.92 -7.15 -8.61
C GLN A 107 -6.19 -7.87 -8.13
N GLY A 108 -7.32 -7.18 -8.23
CA GLY A 108 -8.65 -7.66 -7.88
C GLY A 108 -9.37 -8.33 -9.04
N THR A 109 -10.46 -9.02 -8.71
CA THR A 109 -11.41 -9.60 -9.66
C THR A 109 -12.81 -9.47 -9.09
N THR A 110 -13.69 -8.83 -9.85
CA THR A 110 -15.13 -8.90 -9.66
C THR A 110 -15.70 -10.12 -10.35
N SER A 111 -16.67 -10.78 -9.74
CA SER A 111 -17.41 -11.89 -10.34
C SER A 111 -18.82 -11.96 -9.79
N GLY A 112 -19.76 -12.46 -10.59
CA GLY A 112 -21.15 -12.59 -10.17
C GLY A 112 -22.10 -12.82 -11.34
N PHE A 113 -23.36 -12.46 -11.16
CA PHE A 113 -24.41 -12.56 -12.17
C PHE A 113 -25.04 -11.19 -12.44
N LEU A 114 -25.33 -10.91 -13.70
CA LEU A 114 -26.09 -9.73 -14.12
C LEU A 114 -27.06 -10.13 -15.22
N ASN A 115 -28.36 -9.90 -15.02
CA ASN A 115 -29.41 -10.31 -15.97
C ASN A 115 -29.27 -11.79 -16.38
N ASN A 116 -29.09 -12.68 -15.39
CA ASN A 116 -28.90 -14.13 -15.58
C ASN A 116 -27.60 -14.55 -16.30
N ASN A 117 -26.68 -13.63 -16.59
CA ASN A 117 -25.39 -13.93 -17.21
C ASN A 117 -24.27 -13.85 -16.18
N ALA A 118 -23.47 -14.91 -16.09
CA ALA A 118 -22.26 -14.90 -15.29
C ALA A 118 -21.22 -13.95 -15.90
N TYR A 119 -20.55 -13.17 -15.05
CA TYR A 119 -19.42 -12.33 -15.45
C TYR A 119 -18.25 -12.51 -14.49
N SER A 120 -17.06 -12.19 -14.99
CA SER A 120 -15.84 -12.10 -14.20
C SER A 120 -14.91 -11.10 -14.89
N ASN A 121 -14.53 -10.05 -14.18
CA ASN A 121 -13.61 -9.04 -14.67
C ASN A 121 -12.48 -8.84 -13.66
N THR A 122 -11.25 -8.93 -14.15
CA THR A 122 -10.05 -8.72 -13.35
C THR A 122 -9.51 -7.32 -13.66
N ASP A 123 -8.93 -6.68 -12.65
CA ASP A 123 -8.24 -5.42 -12.85
C ASP A 123 -7.17 -5.54 -13.92
N LEU A 124 -7.06 -4.47 -14.69
CA LEU A 124 -6.17 -4.42 -15.83
C LEU A 124 -5.53 -3.05 -15.95
N CYS A 125 -4.37 -3.00 -16.58
CA CYS A 125 -3.74 -1.72 -16.88
C CYS A 125 -4.52 -1.04 -18.00
N ALA A 126 -5.12 0.12 -17.70
CA ALA A 126 -5.72 0.98 -18.71
C ALA A 126 -4.63 1.54 -19.64
N ASP A 127 -3.49 1.89 -19.03
CA ASP A 127 -2.24 2.26 -19.68
C ASP A 127 -1.07 2.01 -18.71
N THR A 128 0.12 2.52 -19.03
CA THR A 128 1.33 2.30 -18.23
C THR A 128 1.30 2.95 -16.85
N GLY A 129 0.41 3.91 -16.57
CA GLY A 129 0.34 4.65 -15.30
C GLY A 129 -1.02 4.59 -14.62
N ASN A 130 -2.00 3.90 -15.21
CA ASN A 130 -3.37 3.84 -14.71
C ASN A 130 -3.91 2.41 -14.70
N VAL A 131 -4.56 2.03 -13.60
CA VAL A 131 -5.32 0.78 -13.46
C VAL A 131 -6.78 1.06 -13.81
N LYS A 132 -7.37 0.21 -14.64
CA LYS A 132 -8.82 0.08 -14.74
C LYS A 132 -9.26 -0.90 -13.65
N GLU A 133 -9.86 -0.33 -12.63
CA GLU A 133 -10.32 -0.98 -11.43
C GLU A 133 -11.76 -1.47 -11.61
N TYR A 134 -12.03 -2.72 -11.33
CA TYR A 134 -13.36 -3.30 -11.24
C TYR A 134 -13.70 -3.55 -9.77
N TYR A 135 -14.86 -3.08 -9.33
CA TYR A 135 -15.26 -3.19 -7.93
C TYR A 135 -16.77 -3.36 -7.77
N CYS A 136 -17.20 -3.94 -6.65
CA CYS A 136 -18.63 -4.08 -6.38
C CYS A 136 -19.23 -2.84 -5.69
N SER A 137 -20.38 -2.38 -6.19
CA SER A 137 -21.26 -1.42 -5.52
C SER A 137 -22.61 -2.08 -5.26
N GLY A 138 -22.79 -2.63 -4.06
CA GLY A 138 -23.91 -3.52 -3.77
C GLY A 138 -23.81 -4.80 -4.60
N ASN A 139 -24.89 -5.15 -5.31
CA ASN A 139 -24.94 -6.35 -6.17
C ASN A 139 -24.43 -6.10 -7.61
N TYR A 140 -23.90 -4.91 -7.90
CA TYR A 140 -23.55 -4.52 -9.26
C TYR A 140 -22.05 -4.24 -9.38
N GLU A 141 -21.44 -4.77 -10.44
CA GLU A 141 -20.09 -4.38 -10.83
C GLU A 141 -20.06 -2.92 -11.30
N GLN A 142 -19.04 -2.21 -10.88
CA GLN A 142 -18.65 -0.90 -11.36
C GLN A 142 -17.20 -0.95 -11.83
N ASN A 143 -16.79 0.06 -12.60
CA ASN A 143 -15.38 0.24 -12.92
C ASN A 143 -15.00 1.72 -12.94
N THR A 144 -13.73 1.99 -12.65
CA THR A 144 -13.15 3.33 -12.72
C THR A 144 -11.68 3.24 -13.14
N THR A 145 -11.11 4.34 -13.61
CA THR A 145 -9.68 4.42 -13.88
C THR A 145 -8.99 5.14 -12.73
N VAL A 146 -8.04 4.45 -12.08
CA VAL A 146 -7.27 4.96 -10.95
C VAL A 146 -5.82 5.17 -11.37
N SER A 147 -5.26 6.34 -11.07
CA SER A 147 -3.86 6.63 -11.34
C SER A 147 -2.95 5.98 -10.30
N CYS A 148 -1.83 5.42 -10.76
CA CYS A 148 -0.75 4.90 -9.89
C CYS A 148 0.12 6.00 -9.28
N GLY A 149 -0.21 7.27 -9.55
CA GLY A 149 0.53 8.44 -9.12
C GLY A 149 1.48 8.96 -10.20
N THR A 150 2.28 9.95 -9.82
CA THR A 150 3.30 10.54 -10.68
C THR A 150 4.68 10.12 -10.21
N ASP A 151 5.61 10.00 -11.16
CA ASP A 151 7.01 9.79 -10.84
C ASP A 151 7.56 10.92 -9.96
N SER A 152 8.58 10.59 -9.17
CA SER A 152 9.17 11.54 -8.24
C SER A 152 10.67 11.34 -8.09
N TYR A 153 11.33 12.42 -7.69
CA TYR A 153 12.73 12.42 -7.31
C TYR A 153 12.87 12.66 -5.81
N GLY A 154 13.72 11.87 -5.17
CA GLY A 154 14.20 12.12 -3.82
C GLY A 154 15.21 13.26 -3.76
N SER A 155 15.71 13.54 -2.56
CA SER A 155 16.79 14.50 -2.35
C SER A 155 18.14 13.92 -2.81
N ASN A 156 19.09 14.82 -3.09
CA ASN A 156 20.47 14.43 -3.39
C ASN A 156 21.12 13.74 -2.18
N TYR A 157 21.87 12.68 -2.43
CA TYR A 157 22.69 11.98 -1.44
C TYR A 157 24.00 11.51 -2.07
N CYS A 158 24.94 11.07 -1.23
CA CYS A 158 26.23 10.58 -1.68
C CYS A 158 26.25 9.06 -1.75
N GLN A 159 26.68 8.51 -2.88
CA GLN A 159 26.92 7.08 -3.05
C GLN A 159 28.17 6.89 -3.91
N ASN A 160 29.07 5.98 -3.51
CA ASN A 160 30.33 5.70 -4.21
C ASN A 160 31.17 6.95 -4.53
N GLY A 161 31.12 7.97 -3.67
CA GLY A 161 31.86 9.23 -3.85
C GLY A 161 31.20 10.25 -4.80
N ASN A 162 30.05 9.95 -5.40
CA ASN A 162 29.34 10.82 -6.35
C ASN A 162 27.97 11.24 -5.81
N ILE A 163 27.33 12.22 -6.45
CA ILE A 163 25.96 12.64 -6.11
C ILE A 163 24.97 11.75 -6.85
N TYR A 164 24.04 11.18 -6.10
CA TYR A 164 22.89 10.43 -6.60
C TYR A 164 21.59 11.05 -6.10
N LYS A 165 20.49 10.72 -6.77
CA LYS A 165 19.12 10.93 -6.28
C LYS A 165 18.28 9.71 -6.62
N ASP A 166 17.33 9.38 -5.76
CA ASP A 166 16.39 8.30 -6.03
C ASP A 166 15.33 8.77 -7.00
N TYR A 167 15.14 8.04 -8.09
CA TYR A 167 14.01 8.18 -9.00
C TYR A 167 13.01 7.07 -8.72
N THR A 168 11.81 7.44 -8.30
CA THR A 168 10.70 6.50 -8.11
C THR A 168 9.78 6.59 -9.31
N ASP A 169 9.78 5.52 -10.09
CA ASP A 169 8.91 5.26 -11.24
C ASP A 169 7.61 4.63 -10.74
N LYS A 170 6.46 5.21 -11.10
CA LYS A 170 5.12 4.72 -10.74
C LYS A 170 4.45 4.18 -11.99
N PHE A 171 4.08 2.90 -11.97
CA PHE A 171 3.57 2.23 -13.15
C PHE A 171 2.44 1.27 -12.79
N CYS A 172 1.63 0.93 -13.79
CA CYS A 172 0.75 -0.23 -13.73
C CYS A 172 1.46 -1.46 -14.29
N SER A 173 1.40 -2.57 -13.58
CA SER A 173 1.80 -3.89 -14.06
C SER A 173 0.80 -4.92 -13.61
N THR A 174 0.40 -5.82 -14.53
CA THR A 174 -0.56 -6.89 -14.26
C THR A 174 -1.83 -6.42 -13.53
N GLY A 175 -2.42 -5.31 -13.96
CA GLY A 175 -3.65 -4.79 -13.37
C GLY A 175 -3.52 -4.18 -11.98
N SER A 176 -2.30 -3.90 -11.53
CA SER A 176 -2.06 -3.31 -10.22
C SER A 176 -0.95 -2.25 -10.28
N CYS A 177 -1.05 -1.24 -9.41
CA CYS A 177 -0.09 -0.18 -9.27
C CYS A 177 1.16 -0.66 -8.54
N GLY A 178 2.29 -0.55 -9.23
CA GLY A 178 3.62 -0.81 -8.73
C GLY A 178 4.46 0.46 -8.62
N ALA A 179 5.61 0.32 -7.97
CA ALA A 179 6.63 1.35 -7.94
C ALA A 179 8.03 0.73 -7.92
N THR A 180 8.95 1.32 -8.66
CA THR A 180 10.37 0.94 -8.62
C THR A 180 11.19 2.17 -8.31
N THR A 181 12.12 2.05 -7.35
CA THR A 181 13.05 3.11 -7.01
C THR A 181 14.45 2.77 -7.50
N THR A 182 15.05 3.66 -8.29
CA THR A 182 16.40 3.50 -8.82
C THR A 182 17.27 4.70 -8.46
N ALA A 183 18.51 4.44 -8.07
CA ALA A 183 19.50 5.47 -7.85
C ALA A 183 20.00 6.00 -9.20
N GLN A 184 19.78 7.29 -9.46
CA GLN A 184 20.24 7.98 -10.66
C GLN A 184 21.44 8.86 -10.32
N ILE A 185 22.53 8.74 -11.08
CA ILE A 185 23.69 9.61 -10.89
C ILE A 185 23.34 11.04 -11.34
N VAL A 186 23.60 12.00 -10.47
CA VAL A 186 23.40 13.43 -10.73
C VAL A 186 24.71 14.06 -11.18
N GLU A 187 25.80 13.76 -10.47
CA GLU A 187 27.10 14.37 -10.72
C GLU A 187 28.23 13.44 -10.25
N ASN A 188 29.30 13.35 -11.04
CA ASN A 188 30.53 12.67 -10.64
C ASN A 188 31.44 13.65 -9.88
N CYS A 189 31.86 13.32 -8.65
CA CYS A 189 32.70 14.18 -7.84
C CYS A 189 34.15 13.70 -7.82
N THR A 190 35.06 14.53 -8.31
CA THR A 190 36.50 14.25 -8.34
C THR A 190 37.10 14.05 -6.94
N TYR A 191 36.64 14.82 -5.96
CA TYR A 191 37.20 14.82 -4.59
C TYR A 191 36.29 14.11 -3.59
N GLY A 192 35.30 13.35 -4.08
CA GLY A 192 34.28 12.72 -3.25
C GLY A 192 33.05 13.60 -3.00
N CYS A 193 32.09 13.06 -2.27
CA CYS A 193 30.81 13.68 -2.00
C CYS A 193 30.53 13.70 -0.48
N SER A 194 29.94 14.78 0.00
CA SER A 194 29.39 14.87 1.36
C SER A 194 28.05 15.61 1.37
N ASN A 195 27.08 15.11 2.14
CA ASN A 195 25.74 15.69 2.30
C ASN A 195 25.03 16.06 0.98
N GLY A 196 25.15 15.22 -0.05
CA GLY A 196 24.51 15.44 -1.36
C GLY A 196 25.16 16.54 -2.20
N THR A 197 26.41 16.89 -1.89
CA THR A 197 27.21 17.89 -2.63
C THR A 197 28.62 17.37 -2.90
N CYS A 198 29.21 17.75 -4.03
CA CYS A 198 30.60 17.41 -4.32
C CYS A 198 31.54 18.19 -3.41
N LEU A 199 32.55 17.50 -2.89
CA LEU A 199 33.65 18.13 -2.19
C LEU A 199 34.48 18.94 -3.20
N THR A 200 34.90 20.12 -2.77
CA THR A 200 35.86 20.93 -3.53
C THR A 200 37.27 20.36 -3.38
N GLN A 201 38.16 20.77 -4.28
CA GLN A 201 39.58 20.47 -4.15
C GLN A 201 40.06 20.81 -2.72
N PRO A 202 40.81 19.91 -2.06
CA PRO A 202 41.41 20.21 -0.76
C PRO A 202 42.27 21.46 -0.88
N ALA A 203 42.18 22.34 0.12
CA ALA A 203 42.98 23.55 0.16
C ALA A 203 44.48 23.21 0.25
N ASN A 204 45.32 24.10 -0.28
CA ASN A 204 46.77 23.96 -0.14
C ASN A 204 47.14 23.92 1.35
N SER A 205 48.02 22.99 1.72
CA SER A 205 48.49 22.80 3.08
C SER A 205 49.97 22.47 3.09
N CYS A 206 50.62 22.82 4.20
CA CYS A 206 52.01 22.50 4.48
C CYS A 206 52.15 22.29 5.99
N ASN A 207 52.73 21.16 6.38
CA ASN A 207 53.05 20.80 7.75
C ASN A 207 54.50 20.33 7.82
N ASP A 208 55.25 20.95 8.71
CA ASP A 208 56.69 20.82 8.87
C ASP A 208 56.97 20.24 10.26
N SER A 209 57.71 19.13 10.32
CA SER A 209 57.87 18.35 11.55
C SER A 209 58.88 18.90 12.55
N ASP A 210 59.82 19.72 12.09
CA ASP A 210 60.90 20.29 12.90
C ASP A 210 60.96 21.83 12.85
N GLY A 211 60.12 22.42 12.00
CA GLY A 211 59.53 23.74 12.19
C GLY A 211 60.34 24.87 11.58
N GLY A 212 59.91 25.32 10.41
CA GLY A 212 60.58 26.39 9.69
C GLY A 212 61.90 25.90 9.11
N THR A 213 62.80 26.82 8.80
CA THR A 213 64.12 26.44 8.30
C THR A 213 65.03 26.05 9.47
N ASN A 214 65.06 24.77 9.82
CA ASN A 214 65.76 24.18 10.95
C ASN A 214 66.85 23.18 10.55
N TYR A 215 68.04 23.72 10.27
CA TYR A 215 69.13 22.90 9.76
C TYR A 215 69.76 21.88 10.74
N TRP A 216 69.23 21.74 11.95
CA TRP A 216 69.82 20.94 13.03
C TRP A 216 69.08 19.62 13.29
N ASN A 217 67.87 19.47 12.77
CA ASN A 217 67.07 18.28 12.90
C ASN A 217 66.78 17.70 11.52
N ASN A 218 66.46 16.41 11.47
CA ASN A 218 65.90 15.83 10.25
C ASN A 218 64.39 16.04 10.29
N GLY A 219 63.91 16.91 9.43
CA GLY A 219 62.52 17.24 9.21
C GLY A 219 61.91 16.54 8.01
N THR A 220 60.58 16.46 8.03
CA THR A 220 59.76 16.08 6.89
C THR A 220 58.62 17.08 6.75
N VAL A 221 58.53 17.69 5.58
CA VAL A 221 57.41 18.50 5.17
C VAL A 221 56.39 17.65 4.43
N THR A 222 55.17 17.63 4.93
CA THR A 222 54.00 16.98 4.31
C THR A 222 52.96 18.02 3.96
N GLY A 223 52.17 17.78 2.92
CA GLY A 223 51.13 18.73 2.57
C GLY A 223 50.34 18.37 1.33
N TYR A 224 49.56 19.35 0.88
CA TYR A 224 48.76 19.27 -0.34
C TYR A 224 48.99 20.55 -1.14
N TYR A 225 49.28 20.43 -2.43
CA TYR A 225 49.46 21.57 -3.30
C TYR A 225 48.90 21.25 -4.68
N ASP A 226 48.00 22.11 -5.17
CA ASP A 226 47.41 22.01 -6.51
C ASP A 226 46.85 20.62 -6.86
N GLY A 227 46.16 19.99 -5.91
CA GLY A 227 45.52 18.69 -6.16
C GLY A 227 46.40 17.47 -5.90
N GLN A 228 47.64 17.66 -5.47
CA GLN A 228 48.55 16.56 -5.16
C GLN A 228 49.08 16.65 -3.73
N SER A 229 49.04 15.51 -3.04
CA SER A 229 49.73 15.35 -1.76
C SER A 229 51.22 15.16 -1.98
N TYR A 230 52.05 15.78 -1.14
CA TYR A 230 53.51 15.65 -1.18
C TYR A 230 54.08 15.36 0.22
N SER A 231 55.27 14.76 0.23
CA SER A 231 56.06 14.47 1.43
C SER A 231 57.54 14.55 1.07
N ASN A 232 58.27 15.50 1.63
CA ASN A 232 59.70 15.72 1.38
C ASN A 232 60.46 15.78 2.69
N THR A 233 61.55 15.03 2.79
CA THR A 233 62.39 14.91 3.98
C THR A 233 63.74 15.56 3.71
N ASP A 234 64.31 16.22 4.71
CA ASP A 234 65.63 16.84 4.61
C ASP A 234 66.71 15.83 4.28
N TYR A 235 67.69 16.25 3.48
CA TYR A 235 68.71 15.34 3.01
C TYR A 235 70.05 16.03 2.73
N CYS A 236 71.11 15.24 2.83
CA CYS A 236 72.46 15.66 2.47
C CYS A 236 72.70 15.52 0.97
N VAL A 237 73.25 16.57 0.35
CA VAL A 237 73.46 16.65 -1.09
C VAL A 237 74.75 15.93 -1.47
N ASN A 238 74.61 14.69 -1.95
CA ASN A 238 75.65 13.85 -2.54
C ASN A 238 76.75 13.38 -1.55
N PRO A 239 77.25 12.12 -1.65
CA PRO A 239 78.27 11.60 -0.72
C PRO A 239 79.65 12.28 -0.83
N ASN A 240 79.88 13.01 -1.93
CA ASN A 240 81.16 13.66 -2.23
C ASN A 240 81.23 15.12 -1.75
N ASN A 241 80.12 15.67 -1.25
CA ASN A 241 80.06 16.95 -0.56
C ASN A 241 79.43 16.73 0.82
N SER A 242 80.26 16.34 1.79
CA SER A 242 79.81 15.98 3.14
C SER A 242 79.22 17.14 3.94
N THR A 243 79.10 18.34 3.37
CA THR A 243 78.62 19.54 4.07
C THR A 243 77.38 20.14 3.41
N GLY A 244 77.03 19.74 2.18
CA GLY A 244 75.84 20.24 1.50
C GLY A 244 74.54 19.61 2.02
N MET A 245 73.52 20.42 2.26
CA MET A 245 72.22 20.01 2.79
C MET A 245 71.08 20.72 2.06
N VAL A 246 70.00 20.00 1.82
CA VAL A 246 68.71 20.57 1.39
C VAL A 246 67.73 20.44 2.53
N GLU A 247 67.17 21.59 2.87
CA GLU A 247 66.10 21.77 3.85
C GLU A 247 64.78 21.96 3.12
N TYR A 248 63.76 21.22 3.52
CA TYR A 248 62.37 21.48 3.19
C TYR A 248 61.69 22.12 4.39
N SER A 249 61.00 23.25 4.18
CA SER A 249 60.23 23.89 5.25
C SER A 249 58.92 24.49 4.76
N CYS A 250 58.05 24.91 5.67
CA CYS A 250 56.80 25.59 5.31
C CYS A 250 56.92 27.12 5.33
N SER A 251 56.40 27.77 4.28
CA SER A 251 56.07 29.19 4.26
C SER A 251 54.57 29.38 4.01
N GLY A 252 53.82 29.58 5.11
CA GLY A 252 52.37 29.53 5.05
C GLY A 252 51.88 28.15 4.63
N THR A 253 51.15 28.07 3.51
CA THR A 253 50.61 26.82 2.95
C THR A 253 51.46 26.21 1.83
N VAL A 254 52.65 26.78 1.57
CA VAL A 254 53.52 26.38 0.46
C VAL A 254 54.84 25.87 1.00
N MET A 255 55.29 24.73 0.48
CA MET A 255 56.62 24.19 0.75
C MET A 255 57.71 25.08 0.13
N GLN A 256 58.77 25.34 0.88
CA GLN A 256 59.99 25.97 0.42
C GLN A 256 61.13 24.96 0.43
N GLN A 257 62.12 25.23 -0.42
CA GLN A 257 63.36 24.48 -0.46
C GLN A 257 64.52 25.46 -0.26
N ALA A 258 65.37 25.19 0.72
CA ALA A 258 66.60 25.92 0.94
C ALA A 258 67.81 24.99 0.77
N TYR A 259 68.88 25.53 0.21
CA TYR A 259 70.17 24.85 0.13
C TYR A 259 71.13 25.54 1.09
N LEU A 260 71.84 24.75 1.89
CA LEU A 260 72.85 25.22 2.83
C LEU A 260 74.11 24.36 2.71
N ASP A 261 75.26 24.99 2.89
CA ASP A 261 76.51 24.29 3.18
C ASP A 261 76.81 24.43 4.68
N CYS A 262 76.71 23.33 5.44
CA CYS A 262 76.94 23.28 6.88
C CYS A 262 78.30 23.86 7.28
N ALA A 263 79.32 23.72 6.42
CA ALA A 263 80.66 24.27 6.68
C ALA A 263 80.69 25.80 6.73
N LEU A 264 79.71 26.48 6.11
CA LEU A 264 79.57 27.93 6.17
C LEU A 264 78.98 28.41 7.50
N LEU A 265 78.21 27.57 8.21
CA LEU A 265 77.76 27.87 9.56
C LEU A 265 78.92 27.70 10.55
N ASN A 266 79.70 26.63 10.39
CA ASN A 266 80.94 26.38 11.13
C ASN A 266 81.78 25.34 10.37
N ALA A 267 83.08 25.61 10.20
CA ALA A 267 84.00 24.78 9.43
C ALA A 267 84.16 23.34 9.92
N THR A 268 83.69 22.99 11.13
CA THR A 268 83.69 21.62 11.65
C THR A 268 82.40 20.83 11.37
N LEU A 269 81.33 21.51 10.95
CA LEU A 269 80.03 20.86 10.74
C LEU A 269 80.00 20.09 9.43
N SER A 270 79.33 18.94 9.46
CA SER A 270 79.03 18.12 8.28
C SER A 270 77.54 17.83 8.22
N CYS A 271 77.03 17.53 7.04
CA CYS A 271 75.68 17.02 6.90
C CYS A 271 75.66 15.51 7.16
N SER A 272 74.83 15.09 8.10
CA SER A 272 74.55 13.68 8.37
C SER A 272 73.06 13.49 8.58
N ASN A 273 72.47 12.51 7.89
CA ASN A 273 71.04 12.20 7.95
C ASN A 273 70.14 13.45 7.79
N GLY A 274 70.46 14.34 6.86
CA GLY A 274 69.63 15.52 6.58
C GLY A 274 69.71 16.64 7.63
N ALA A 275 70.69 16.60 8.54
CA ALA A 275 70.94 17.67 9.51
C ALA A 275 72.43 18.03 9.56
N CYS A 276 72.74 19.28 9.91
CA CYS A 276 74.10 19.73 10.21
C CYS A 276 74.49 19.29 11.63
N ILE A 277 75.58 18.53 11.76
CA ILE A 277 76.11 18.01 13.04
C ILE A 277 77.61 18.26 13.21
#